data_AF-D7E3Y7-F1
#
_entry.id   AF-D7E3Y7-F1
#
_cell.length_a   1.000
_cell.length_b   1.000
_cell.length_c   1.000
_cell.angle_alpha   90.00
_cell.angle_beta   90.00
_cell.angle_gamma   90.00
#
_symmetry.space_group_name_H-M   'P 1'
#
loop_
_entity.id
_entity.type
_entity.pdbx_description
1 polymer ?
#
loop_
_entity_poly.entity_id
_entity_poly.type
_entity_poly.pdbx_seq_one_letter_code
_entity_poly.pdbx_strand_id
1 'polypeptide(L)'
;MPKLPTPHYDKLFACMNNSSLLYFLVSEFPDITPVSITSTQIDYVLIVIKSRHITSNVRQEYRTPETRKLYRQEYGDFIDASKYYPDVFQRMINKTQTLIDDTAPGVEQVLKLGNF
;
A
#
# COMPACT_ATOMS: atom_id res chain seq x y z
N MET A 1 5.22 10.18 -34.25
CA MET A 1 5.19 9.25 -33.09
C MET A 1 3.74 8.98 -32.74
N PRO A 2 3.28 7.71 -32.68
CA PRO A 2 1.96 7.42 -32.16
C PRO A 2 1.96 7.71 -30.65
N LYS A 3 0.99 8.49 -30.17
CA LYS A 3 0.78 8.68 -28.73
C LYS A 3 0.37 7.32 -28.15
N LEU A 4 1.15 6.79 -27.21
CA LEU A 4 0.75 5.63 -26.43
C LEU A 4 -0.56 5.97 -25.70
N PRO A 5 -1.58 5.10 -25.73
CA PRO A 5 -2.79 5.31 -24.95
C PRO A 5 -2.39 5.29 -23.47
N THR A 6 -2.81 6.29 -22.69
CA THR A 6 -2.60 6.33 -21.23
C THR A 6 -3.76 5.60 -20.56
N PRO A 7 -3.69 4.28 -20.28
CA PRO A 7 -4.88 3.52 -19.91
C PRO A 7 -5.06 3.42 -18.39
N HIS A 8 -4.31 4.20 -17.61
CA HIS A 8 -4.13 3.88 -16.19
C HIS A 8 -4.91 4.79 -15.22
N TYR A 9 -5.12 6.05 -15.58
CA TYR A 9 -5.74 7.00 -14.63
C TYR A 9 -7.27 6.95 -14.63
N ASP A 10 -7.92 6.73 -15.76
CA ASP A 10 -9.39 6.74 -15.82
C ASP A 10 -10.02 5.60 -14.99
N LYS A 11 -9.38 4.42 -14.98
CA LYS A 11 -9.78 3.30 -14.11
C LYS A 11 -9.55 3.63 -12.64
N LEU A 12 -8.42 4.26 -12.31
CA LEU A 12 -8.14 4.72 -10.95
C LEU A 12 -9.15 5.77 -10.49
N PHE A 13 -9.50 6.75 -11.33
CA PHE A 13 -10.54 7.75 -11.03
C PHE A 13 -11.91 7.12 -10.85
N ALA A 14 -12.29 6.16 -11.71
CA ALA A 14 -13.53 5.41 -11.55
C ALA A 14 -13.56 4.61 -10.24
N CYS A 15 -12.42 4.03 -9.83
CA CYS A 15 -12.30 3.34 -8.56
C CYS A 15 -12.34 4.31 -7.35
N MET A 16 -11.65 5.44 -7.42
CA MET A 16 -11.65 6.45 -6.35
C MET A 16 -13.03 7.08 -6.12
N ASN A 17 -13.89 7.11 -7.14
CA ASN A 17 -15.26 7.60 -7.03
C ASN A 17 -16.27 6.54 -6.57
N ASN A 18 -15.83 5.29 -6.34
CA ASN A 18 -16.68 4.23 -5.83
C ASN A 18 -16.41 3.99 -4.34
N SER A 19 -17.35 4.41 -3.50
CA SER A 19 -17.28 4.29 -2.04
C SER A 19 -17.32 2.86 -1.50
N SER A 20 -17.53 1.86 -2.36
CA SER A 20 -17.53 0.43 -2.00
C SER A 20 -16.20 -0.27 -2.31
N LEU A 21 -15.18 0.46 -2.74
CA LEU A 21 -13.85 -0.09 -2.99
C LEU A 21 -12.90 0.20 -1.84
N LEU A 22 -12.04 -0.76 -1.52
CA LEU A 22 -10.94 -0.58 -0.58
C LEU A 22 -9.68 -0.15 -1.33
N TYR A 23 -9.10 0.97 -0.94
CA TYR A 23 -7.82 1.45 -1.44
C TYR A 23 -6.69 1.23 -0.43
N PHE A 24 -5.80 0.29 -0.75
CA PHE A 24 -4.59 0.00 0.03
C PHE A 24 -3.36 0.66 -0.59
N LEU A 25 -2.57 1.34 0.23
CA LEU A 25 -1.18 1.68 -0.09
C LEU A 25 -0.27 0.68 0.63
N VAL A 26 0.41 -0.18 -0.11
CA VAL A 26 1.37 -1.15 0.43
C VAL A 26 2.78 -0.68 0.13
N SER A 27 3.61 -0.53 1.15
CA SER A 27 5.02 -0.15 1.01
C SER A 27 5.92 -1.10 1.80
N GLU A 28 7.09 -1.38 1.26
CA GLU A 28 8.14 -2.13 1.97
C GLU A 28 8.69 -1.29 3.12
N PHE A 29 9.14 -0.08 2.82
CA PHE A 29 9.70 0.84 3.80
C PHE A 29 8.91 2.15 3.85
N PRO A 30 8.77 2.79 5.01
CA PRO A 30 8.23 4.14 5.12
C PRO A 30 9.33 5.16 4.88
N ASP A 31 9.34 5.77 3.69
CA ASP A 31 10.25 6.89 3.35
C ASP A 31 9.64 8.28 3.64
N ILE A 32 8.41 8.30 4.16
CA ILE A 32 7.71 9.52 4.60
C ILE A 32 7.57 9.54 6.12
N THR A 33 7.69 10.72 6.71
CA THR A 33 7.23 10.94 8.08
C THR A 33 5.76 10.54 8.18
N PRO A 34 5.32 9.87 9.26
CA PRO A 34 3.91 9.50 9.42
C PRO A 34 3.04 10.74 9.29
N VAL A 35 2.35 10.86 8.16
CA VAL A 35 1.37 11.91 7.88
C VAL A 35 -0.01 11.30 8.01
N SER A 36 -0.95 12.08 8.52
CA SER A 36 -2.33 11.64 8.61
C SER A 36 -2.86 11.31 7.22
N ILE A 37 -3.41 10.10 7.07
CA ILE A 37 -4.12 9.68 5.87
C ILE A 37 -5.58 10.14 5.88
N THR A 38 -6.03 10.84 6.94
CA THR A 38 -7.42 11.31 7.06
C THR A 38 -7.82 12.25 5.93
N SER A 39 -6.87 12.97 5.32
CA SER A 39 -7.13 13.86 4.18
C SER A 39 -6.94 13.18 2.81
N THR A 40 -6.59 11.89 2.77
CA THR A 40 -6.43 11.14 1.52
C THR A 40 -7.60 10.15 1.35
N GLN A 41 -7.92 9.78 0.11
CA GLN A 41 -8.90 8.71 -0.19
C GLN A 41 -8.32 7.30 0.05
N ILE A 42 -7.26 7.17 0.87
CA ILE A 42 -6.59 5.90 1.15
C ILE A 42 -7.21 5.33 2.43
N ASP A 43 -7.80 4.14 2.35
CA ASP A 43 -8.41 3.49 3.52
C ASP A 43 -7.35 2.90 4.46
N TYR A 44 -6.30 2.29 3.90
CA TYR A 44 -5.27 1.61 4.68
C TYR A 44 -3.87 1.79 4.08
N VAL A 45 -2.91 2.15 4.93
CA VAL A 45 -1.48 2.09 4.62
C VAL A 45 -0.86 0.91 5.34
N LEU A 46 -0.24 0.01 4.58
CA LEU A 46 0.39 -1.20 5.08
C LEU A 46 1.90 -1.11 4.85
N ILE A 47 2.67 -1.19 5.93
CA ILE A 47 4.13 -1.26 5.89
C ILE A 47 4.53 -2.70 6.17
N VAL A 48 5.02 -3.39 5.15
CA VAL A 48 5.25 -4.85 5.22
C VAL A 48 6.59 -5.21 5.88
N ILE A 49 7.53 -4.27 5.96
CA ILE A 49 8.78 -4.40 6.71
C ILE A 49 8.82 -3.34 7.81
N LYS A 50 8.88 -3.77 9.07
CA LYS A 50 8.93 -2.88 10.25
C LYS A 50 10.36 -2.40 10.54
N SER A 51 11.10 -1.96 9.51
CA SER A 51 12.44 -1.38 9.62
C SER A 51 12.51 -0.04 8.86
N ARG A 52 13.54 0.77 9.16
CA ARG A 52 13.77 2.01 8.41
C ARG A 52 14.42 1.68 7.07
N HIS A 53 14.01 2.39 6.03
CA HIS A 53 14.74 2.33 4.77
C HIS A 53 16.17 2.84 4.93
N ILE A 54 17.07 2.42 4.05
CA ILE A 54 18.39 3.04 3.89
C ILE A 54 18.18 4.53 3.65
N THR A 55 18.85 5.40 4.41
CA THR A 55 18.66 6.85 4.33
C THR A 55 19.11 7.39 2.98
N SER A 56 18.51 8.51 2.54
CA SER A 56 18.84 9.14 1.23
C SER A 56 20.34 9.40 1.04
N ASN A 57 21.04 9.80 2.11
CA ASN A 57 22.47 10.08 2.09
C ASN A 57 23.33 8.83 1.87
N VAL A 58 22.82 7.65 2.20
CA VAL A 58 23.51 6.38 1.91
C VAL A 58 23.05 5.86 0.54
N ARG A 59 21.77 6.02 0.17
CA ARG A 59 21.24 5.60 -1.14
C ARG A 59 21.94 6.29 -2.32
N GLN A 60 22.44 7.52 -2.13
CA GLN A 60 23.17 8.22 -3.20
C GLN A 60 24.45 7.48 -3.63
N GLU A 61 25.04 6.67 -2.75
CA GLU A 61 26.21 5.83 -3.06
C GLU A 61 25.87 4.72 -4.06
N TYR A 62 24.59 4.42 -4.30
CA TYR A 62 24.11 3.38 -5.22
C TYR A 62 23.65 3.94 -6.57
N ARG A 63 24.06 5.18 -6.91
CA ARG A 63 23.52 5.90 -8.08
C ARG A 63 23.92 5.29 -9.42
N THR A 64 25.13 4.75 -9.54
CA THR A 64 25.65 4.20 -10.81
C THR A 64 25.62 2.67 -10.84
N PRO A 65 25.63 2.03 -12.02
CA PRO A 65 25.72 0.57 -12.11
C PRO A 65 26.97 -0.03 -11.44
N GLU A 66 28.11 0.66 -11.51
CA GLU A 66 29.39 0.22 -10.97
C GLU A 66 29.35 0.19 -9.44
N THR A 67 28.83 1.27 -8.84
CA THR A 67 28.66 1.39 -7.39
C THR A 67 27.64 0.40 -6.85
N ARG A 68 26.52 0.16 -7.57
CA ARG A 68 25.57 -0.92 -7.19
C ARG A 68 26.18 -2.32 -7.21
N LYS A 69 27.13 -2.58 -8.12
CA LYS A 69 27.85 -3.87 -8.13
C LYS A 69 28.79 -3.98 -6.93
N LEU A 70 29.48 -2.90 -6.60
CA LEU A 70 30.39 -2.84 -5.44
C LEU A 70 29.65 -3.12 -4.12
N TYR A 71 28.52 -2.45 -3.89
CA TYR A 71 27.74 -2.56 -2.65
C TYR A 71 26.66 -3.66 -2.68
N ARG A 72 26.69 -4.55 -3.69
CA ARG A 72 25.64 -5.57 -3.87
C ARG A 72 25.47 -6.46 -2.64
N GLN A 73 26.57 -6.91 -2.05
CA GLN A 73 26.53 -7.81 -0.90
C GLN A 73 25.92 -7.12 0.31
N GLU A 74 26.37 -5.91 0.63
CA GLU A 74 25.85 -5.10 1.74
C GLU A 74 24.33 -4.86 1.60
N TYR A 75 23.88 -4.53 0.40
CA TYR A 75 22.45 -4.37 0.14
C TYR A 75 21.67 -5.69 0.27
N GLY A 76 22.26 -6.81 -0.18
CA GLY A 76 21.70 -8.15 0.01
C GLY A 76 21.52 -8.49 1.50
N ASP A 77 22.57 -8.27 2.30
CA ASP A 77 22.55 -8.52 3.74
C ASP A 77 21.49 -7.64 4.45
N PHE A 78 21.33 -6.39 4.01
CA PHE A 78 20.28 -5.48 4.51
C PHE A 78 18.86 -6.01 4.21
N ILE A 79 18.62 -6.53 3.01
CA ILE A 79 17.33 -7.11 2.62
C ILE A 79 17.08 -8.41 3.40
N ASP A 80 18.08 -9.28 3.53
CA ASP A 80 17.95 -10.54 4.27
C ASP A 80 17.67 -10.32 5.77
N ALA A 81 18.24 -9.26 6.35
CA ALA A 81 17.92 -8.83 7.71
C ALA A 81 16.49 -8.23 7.83
N SER A 82 15.97 -7.67 6.74
CA SER A 82 14.68 -6.99 6.67
C SER A 82 13.54 -7.98 6.42
N LYS A 83 13.04 -8.59 7.49
CA LYS A 83 11.96 -9.59 7.40
C LYS A 83 10.60 -8.96 7.09
N TYR A 84 9.86 -9.58 6.17
CA TYR A 84 8.44 -9.31 5.97
C TYR A 84 7.62 -9.80 7.15
N TYR A 85 6.61 -9.01 7.51
CA TYR A 85 5.73 -9.29 8.63
C TYR A 85 4.40 -9.90 8.12
N PRO A 86 4.20 -11.23 8.28
CA PRO A 86 3.04 -11.92 7.71
C PRO A 86 1.71 -11.43 8.29
N ASP A 87 1.72 -10.91 9.52
CA ASP A 87 0.54 -10.31 10.16
C ASP A 87 -0.01 -9.10 9.37
N VAL A 88 0.85 -8.37 8.66
CA VAL A 88 0.44 -7.21 7.84
C VAL A 88 -0.36 -7.68 6.62
N PHE A 89 0.08 -8.76 5.98
CA PHE A 89 -0.65 -9.37 4.86
C PHE A 89 -1.98 -9.98 5.33
N GLN A 90 -2.00 -10.63 6.49
CA GLN A 90 -3.23 -11.16 7.06
C GLN A 90 -4.26 -10.07 7.34
N ARG A 91 -3.83 -8.88 7.79
CA ARG A 91 -4.74 -7.73 7.96
C ARG A 91 -5.37 -7.30 6.64
N MET A 92 -4.59 -7.24 5.56
CA MET A 92 -5.11 -6.94 4.23
C MET A 92 -6.19 -7.95 3.83
N ILE A 93 -5.88 -9.25 3.94
CA ILE A 93 -6.80 -10.34 3.61
C ILE A 93 -8.10 -10.22 4.41
N ASN A 94 -8.01 -10.03 5.73
CA ASN A 94 -9.18 -9.93 6.59
C ASN A 94 -10.07 -8.74 6.21
N LYS A 95 -9.46 -7.60 5.82
CA LYS A 95 -10.20 -6.41 5.38
C LYS A 95 -10.89 -6.63 4.04
N THR A 96 -10.20 -7.25 3.08
CA THR A 96 -10.81 -7.66 1.80
C THR A 96 -11.97 -8.63 2.03
N GLN A 97 -11.80 -9.63 2.91
CA GLN A 97 -12.84 -10.60 3.21
C GLN A 97 -14.06 -9.94 3.87
N THR A 98 -13.83 -9.02 4.81
CA THR A 98 -14.92 -8.26 5.45
C THR A 98 -15.75 -7.51 4.40
N LEU A 99 -15.11 -6.86 3.42
CA LEU A 99 -15.81 -6.15 2.34
C LEU A 99 -16.60 -7.10 1.43
N ILE A 100 -16.04 -8.27 1.12
CA ILE A 100 -16.72 -9.27 0.28
C ILE A 100 -17.95 -9.82 1.00
N ASP A 101 -17.84 -10.05 2.31
CA ASP A 101 -18.91 -10.60 3.14
C ASP A 101 -19.92 -9.53 3.60
N ASP A 102 -19.62 -8.24 3.37
CA ASP A 102 -20.50 -7.10 3.66
C ASP A 102 -21.65 -7.04 2.64
N THR A 103 -22.53 -8.02 2.71
CA THR A 103 -23.81 -8.02 2.01
C THR A 103 -24.71 -6.94 2.59
N ALA A 104 -25.38 -6.18 1.71
CA ALA A 104 -26.33 -5.16 2.11
C ALA A 104 -27.28 -5.69 3.20
N PRO A 105 -27.41 -4.99 4.35
CA PRO A 105 -28.29 -5.43 5.41
C PRO A 105 -29.72 -5.52 4.86
N GLY A 106 -30.43 -6.59 5.23
CA GLY A 106 -31.83 -6.73 4.84
C GLY A 106 -32.64 -5.52 5.34
N VAL A 107 -33.67 -5.13 4.59
CA VAL A 107 -34.52 -3.95 4.92
C VAL A 107 -35.02 -3.99 6.36
N GLU A 108 -35.40 -5.16 6.88
CA GLU A 108 -35.81 -5.30 8.28
C GLU A 108 -34.72 -5.00 9.30
N GLN A 109 -33.47 -5.27 8.97
CA GLN A 109 -32.33 -5.04 9.85
C GLN A 109 -31.99 -3.55 9.92
N VAL A 110 -32.02 -2.86 8.78
CA VAL A 110 -31.89 -1.38 8.68
C VAL A 110 -33.01 -0.69 9.46
N LEU A 111 -34.26 -1.13 9.28
CA LEU A 111 -35.40 -0.56 10.00
C LEU A 111 -35.33 -0.77 11.52
N LYS A 112 -34.72 -1.87 11.99
CA LYS A 112 -34.47 -2.11 13.42
C LYS A 112 -33.33 -1.27 13.98
N LEU A 113 -32.25 -1.09 13.21
CA LEU A 113 -31.07 -0.31 13.62
C LEU A 113 -31.31 1.20 13.55
N GLY A 114 -32.19 1.64 12.64
CA GLY A 114 -32.52 3.05 12.43
C GLY A 114 -31.46 3.83 11.65
N ASN A 115 -30.48 3.16 11.07
CA ASN A 115 -29.41 3.73 10.24
C ASN A 115 -28.90 2.69 9.22
N PHE A 116 -28.14 3.20 8.23
CA PHE A 116 -27.36 2.40 7.27
C PHE A 116 -25.92 2.29 7.76
#